data_AF-A0A087AMP5-F1
#
_entry.id   AF-A0A087AMP5-F1
#
_cell.length_a   1.000
_cell.length_b   1.000
_cell.length_c   1.000
_cell.angle_alpha   90.00
_cell.angle_beta   90.00
_cell.angle_gamma   90.00
#
_symmetry.space_group_name_H-M   'P 1'
#
loop_
_entity.id
_entity.type
_entity.pdbx_description
1 polymer ?
#
loop_
_entity_poly.entity_id
_entity_poly.type
_entity_poly.pdbx_seq_one_letter_code
_entity_poly.pdbx_strand_id
1 'polypeptide(L)'
;MGHAASLRWTARHAPRCHALPNLVGTMNLLYNTSCFVKEGYGYALCVDGLVDASDGSGLTFLPLDPPMHTNLCIAWRSNRALSQAAQAFLDELRVVLAEHTDALQ
;
A
#
# COMPACT_ATOMS: atom_id res chain seq x y z
N MET A 1 -0.72 38.93 8.36
CA MET A 1 0.53 38.45 8.98
C MET A 1 0.44 36.94 9.15
N GLY A 2 1.38 36.18 8.57
CA GLY A 2 1.40 34.72 8.61
C GLY A 2 1.17 34.08 7.24
N HIS A 3 2.26 33.89 6.49
CA HIS A 3 2.30 33.55 5.08
C HIS A 3 2.01 32.06 4.78
N ALA A 4 1.27 31.84 3.70
CA ALA A 4 1.42 30.75 2.72
C ALA A 4 1.45 29.30 3.22
N ALA A 5 0.26 28.69 3.40
CA ALA A 5 0.08 27.24 3.29
C ALA A 5 -0.31 26.87 1.85
N SER A 6 0.68 26.71 0.98
CA SER A 6 0.50 26.02 -0.30
C SER A 6 1.77 25.28 -0.67
N LEU A 7 1.92 24.07 -0.13
CA LEU A 7 2.79 23.06 -0.74
C LEU A 7 1.88 22.07 -1.45
N ARG A 8 1.53 22.42 -2.69
CA ARG A 8 0.96 21.50 -3.66
C ARG A 8 2.06 20.52 -4.05
N TRP A 9 1.97 19.27 -3.60
CA TRP A 9 2.73 18.17 -4.16
C TRP A 9 2.21 17.90 -5.57
N THR A 10 2.90 18.40 -6.60
CA THR A 10 2.57 18.15 -8.00
C THR A 10 3.46 17.07 -8.59
N ALA A 11 2.90 15.87 -8.77
CA ALA A 11 3.41 14.88 -9.73
C ALA A 11 3.00 15.23 -11.17
N ARG A 12 3.04 16.52 -11.57
CA ARG A 12 2.65 16.92 -12.94
C ARG A 12 3.81 17.28 -13.87
N HIS A 13 5.03 17.52 -13.37
CA HIS A 13 6.19 17.84 -14.23
C HIS A 13 7.54 17.49 -13.60
N ALA A 14 7.68 16.30 -13.00
CA ALA A 14 9.04 15.79 -12.80
C ALA A 14 9.60 15.48 -14.20
N PRO A 15 10.69 16.11 -14.68
CA PRO A 15 11.36 15.64 -15.88
C PRO A 15 11.66 14.16 -15.66
N ARG A 16 11.60 13.34 -16.72
CA ARG A 16 12.03 11.94 -16.66
C ARG A 16 13.50 11.89 -16.23
N CYS A 17 13.73 11.89 -14.92
CA CYS A 17 15.03 11.71 -14.33
C CYS A 17 15.34 10.23 -14.51
N HIS A 18 16.16 9.88 -15.51
CA HIS A 18 16.72 8.53 -15.66
C HIS A 18 17.68 8.15 -14.51
N ALA A 19 17.76 8.95 -13.46
CA ALA A 19 18.49 8.62 -12.25
C ALA A 19 17.71 7.57 -11.46
N LEU A 20 18.35 6.43 -11.21
CA LEU A 20 17.79 5.39 -10.36
C LEU A 20 17.48 5.95 -8.96
N PRO A 21 16.36 5.54 -8.34
CA PRO A 21 16.09 5.89 -6.95
C PRO A 21 17.26 5.47 -6.06
N ASN A 22 17.66 6.35 -5.15
CA ASN A 22 18.68 6.02 -4.16
C ASN A 22 18.07 5.11 -3.09
N LEU A 23 18.46 3.82 -3.07
CA LEU A 23 18.00 2.87 -2.06
C LEU A 23 18.75 3.11 -0.74
N VAL A 24 18.11 3.81 0.18
CA VAL A 24 18.70 4.17 1.49
C VAL A 24 18.50 3.10 2.57
N GLY A 25 17.66 2.09 2.32
CA GLY A 25 17.44 0.99 3.25
C GLY A 25 16.33 0.05 2.82
N THR A 26 16.22 -1.08 3.53
CA THR A 26 15.17 -2.08 3.35
C THR A 26 14.60 -2.47 4.71
N MET A 27 13.28 -2.61 4.78
CA MET A 27 12.55 -2.96 6.00
C MET A 27 11.51 -4.03 5.67
N ASN A 28 11.29 -4.95 6.61
CA ASN A 28 10.29 -6.02 6.48
C ASN A 28 8.89 -5.58 6.94
N LEU A 29 8.81 -4.62 7.87
CA LEU A 29 7.56 -4.14 8.45
C LEU A 29 7.28 -2.72 7.95
N LEU A 30 6.31 -2.61 7.05
CA LEU A 30 5.98 -1.34 6.40
C LEU A 30 5.52 -0.28 7.42
N TYR A 31 4.82 -0.67 8.47
CA TYR A 31 4.42 0.26 9.54
C TYR A 31 5.61 1.04 10.11
N ASN A 32 6.71 0.37 10.46
CA ASN A 32 7.91 1.03 10.99
C ASN A 32 8.51 1.99 9.95
N THR A 33 8.52 1.58 8.68
CA THR A 33 8.98 2.41 7.55
C THR A 33 8.11 3.65 7.41
N SER A 34 6.80 3.51 7.59
CA SER A 34 5.84 4.62 7.45
C SER A 34 6.11 5.74 8.43
N CYS A 35 6.60 5.45 9.64
CA CYS A 35 7.02 6.47 10.60
C CYS A 35 8.17 7.32 10.05
N PHE A 36 9.17 6.72 9.41
CA PHE A 36 10.27 7.47 8.79
C PHE A 36 9.79 8.32 7.61
N VAL A 37 8.85 7.81 6.80
CA VAL A 37 8.27 8.56 5.69
C VAL A 37 7.47 9.77 6.21
N LYS A 38 6.66 9.59 7.26
CA LYS A 38 5.89 10.68 7.90
C LYS A 38 6.79 11.81 8.40
N GLU A 39 7.95 11.45 8.95
CA GLU A 39 8.95 12.41 9.45
C GLU A 39 9.85 12.98 8.32
N GLY A 40 9.62 12.62 7.05
CA GLY A 40 10.32 13.20 5.91
C GLY A 40 11.70 12.61 5.60
N TYR A 41 12.05 11.43 6.14
CA TYR A 41 13.33 10.77 5.88
C TYR A 41 13.45 10.15 4.47
N GLY A 42 12.35 10.05 3.72
CA GLY A 42 12.36 9.53 2.35
C GLY A 42 11.00 9.02 1.89
N TYR A 43 10.99 8.21 0.83
CA TYR A 43 9.81 7.54 0.29
C TYR A 43 9.88 6.03 0.54
N ALA A 44 8.73 5.37 0.61
CA ALA A 44 8.63 3.92 0.66
C ALA A 44 7.98 3.37 -0.61
N LEU A 45 8.62 2.36 -1.21
CA LEU A 45 7.99 1.54 -2.25
C LEU A 45 7.23 0.40 -1.57
N CYS A 46 5.91 0.35 -1.73
CA CYS A 46 5.05 -0.60 -1.03
C CYS A 46 3.77 -0.93 -1.79
N VAL A 47 3.04 -1.94 -1.31
CA VAL A 47 1.69 -2.29 -1.80
C VAL A 47 0.67 -1.39 -1.12
N ASP A 48 -0.31 -0.93 -1.89
CA ASP A 48 -1.41 -0.11 -1.39
C ASP A 48 -2.22 -0.84 -0.30
N GLY A 49 -2.82 -0.09 0.62
CA GLY A 49 -3.66 -0.60 1.71
C GLY A 49 -2.92 -1.27 2.88
N LEU A 50 -1.58 -1.37 2.83
CA LEU A 50 -0.79 -1.96 3.93
C LEU A 50 -0.55 -1.00 5.12
N VAL A 51 -0.65 0.30 4.88
CA VAL A 51 -0.57 1.35 5.91
C VAL A 51 -1.64 2.40 5.65
N ASP A 52 -2.04 3.09 6.71
CA ASP A 52 -3.02 4.17 6.60
C ASP A 52 -2.43 5.38 5.84
N ALA A 53 -2.90 5.56 4.61
CA ALA A 53 -2.63 6.71 3.74
C ALA A 53 -3.91 7.53 3.47
N SER A 54 -4.91 7.43 4.35
CA SER A 54 -6.13 8.22 4.26
C SER A 54 -5.90 9.70 4.59
N ASP A 55 -6.88 10.54 4.25
CA ASP A 55 -6.84 11.96 4.56
C ASP A 55 -6.65 12.19 6.07
N GLY A 56 -5.58 12.90 6.43
CA GLY A 56 -5.21 13.17 7.82
C GLY A 56 -4.16 12.23 8.41
N SER A 57 -3.79 11.14 7.74
CA SER A 57 -2.74 10.22 8.23
C SER A 57 -1.32 10.79 8.15
N GLY A 58 -1.15 11.87 7.37
CA GLY A 58 0.14 12.49 7.06
C GLY A 58 0.92 11.76 5.94
N LEU A 59 0.30 10.78 5.28
CA LEU A 59 0.88 10.05 4.14
C LEU A 59 -0.04 10.15 2.92
N THR A 60 0.54 9.95 1.75
CA THR A 60 -0.20 9.84 0.49
C THR A 60 0.39 8.70 -0.33
N PHE A 61 -0.46 7.76 -0.74
CA PHE A 61 -0.06 6.69 -1.64
C PHE A 61 0.02 7.24 -3.08
N LEU A 62 1.13 6.98 -3.76
CA LEU A 62 1.33 7.35 -5.16
C LEU A 62 1.53 6.06 -5.98
N PRO A 63 0.56 5.67 -6.83
CA PRO A 63 0.74 4.51 -7.68
C PRO A 63 1.87 4.74 -8.68
N LEU A 64 2.55 3.67 -9.04
CA LEU A 64 3.55 3.70 -10.10
C LEU A 64 2.89 3.89 -11.47
N ASP A 65 3.65 4.48 -12.40
CA ASP A 65 3.28 4.59 -13.80
C ASP A 65 4.38 3.93 -14.67
N PRO A 66 4.12 2.77 -15.29
CA PRO A 66 2.85 2.04 -15.31
C PRO A 66 2.51 1.39 -13.95
N PRO A 67 1.22 1.13 -13.66
CA PRO A 67 0.82 0.43 -12.44
C PRO A 67 1.44 -0.95 -12.33
N MET A 68 1.88 -1.30 -11.12
CA MET A 68 2.33 -2.64 -10.78
C MET A 68 1.40 -3.25 -9.74
N HIS A 69 0.97 -4.48 -9.99
CA HIS A 69 0.08 -5.22 -9.10
C HIS A 69 0.77 -6.45 -8.54
N THR A 70 0.35 -6.85 -7.34
CA THR A 70 0.75 -8.11 -6.72
C THR A 70 -0.50 -8.94 -6.42
N ASN A 71 -0.36 -10.27 -6.49
CA ASN A 71 -1.45 -11.18 -6.16
C ASN A 71 -1.31 -11.64 -4.71
N LEU A 72 -2.36 -11.41 -3.91
CA LEU A 72 -2.46 -11.98 -2.57
C LEU A 72 -3.16 -13.33 -2.64
N CYS A 73 -2.66 -14.32 -1.90
CA CYS A 73 -3.27 -15.63 -1.80
C CYS A 73 -3.38 -16.10 -0.35
N ILE A 74 -4.39 -16.93 -0.08
CA ILE A 74 -4.47 -17.72 1.13
C ILE A 74 -3.93 -19.11 0.82
N ALA A 75 -2.94 -19.54 1.59
CA ALA A 75 -2.25 -20.80 1.37
C ALA A 75 -2.42 -21.75 2.56
N TRP A 76 -2.68 -23.02 2.26
CA TRP A 76 -2.68 -24.12 3.23
C TRP A 76 -2.09 -25.39 2.60
N ARG A 77 -1.76 -26.38 3.43
CA ARG A 77 -1.26 -27.67 2.95
C ARG A 77 -2.35 -28.42 2.18
N SER A 78 -2.04 -28.86 0.96
CA SER A 78 -2.98 -29.56 0.07
C SER A 78 -3.51 -30.88 0.63
N ASN A 79 -2.75 -31.54 1.51
CA ASN A 79 -3.11 -32.82 2.13
C ASN A 79 -3.83 -32.69 3.47
N ARG A 80 -4.22 -31.48 3.88
CA ARG A 80 -4.91 -31.23 5.16
C ARG A 80 -6.25 -30.57 4.89
N ALA A 81 -7.33 -31.27 5.27
CA ALA A 81 -8.64 -30.65 5.32
C ALA A 81 -8.62 -29.47 6.30
N LEU A 82 -9.28 -28.37 5.92
CA LEU A 82 -9.46 -27.24 6.81
C LEU A 82 -10.30 -27.67 8.03
N SER A 83 -10.02 -27.10 9.20
CA SER A 83 -10.91 -27.24 10.33
C SER A 83 -12.25 -26.58 10.03
N GLN A 84 -13.31 -26.93 10.75
CA GLN A 84 -14.61 -26.29 10.59
C GLN A 84 -14.52 -24.75 10.75
N ALA A 85 -13.72 -24.27 11.71
CA ALA A 85 -13.49 -22.84 11.90
C ALA A 85 -12.75 -22.19 10.73
N ALA A 86 -11.73 -22.85 10.16
CA ALA A 86 -11.00 -22.33 9.01
C ALA A 86 -11.85 -22.34 7.73
N GLN A 87 -12.72 -23.34 7.58
CA GLN A 87 -13.70 -23.40 6.49
C GLN A 87 -14.72 -22.26 6.61
N ALA A 88 -15.29 -22.05 7.80
CA ALA A 88 -16.20 -20.94 8.06
C ALA A 88 -15.54 -19.58 7.77
N PHE A 89 -14.29 -19.38 8.20
CA PHE A 89 -13.54 -18.17 7.87
C PHE A 89 -13.35 -17.99 6.36
N LEU A 90 -12.99 -19.05 5.64
CA LEU A 90 -12.79 -18.99 4.19
C LEU A 90 -14.08 -18.69 3.44
N ASP A 91 -15.20 -19.23 3.90
CA ASP A 91 -16.51 -19.00 3.29
C ASP A 91 -16.98 -17.55 3.51
N GLU A 92 -16.85 -17.02 4.74
CA GLU A 92 -17.14 -15.61 5.02
C GLU A 92 -16.22 -14.67 4.25
N LEU A 93 -14.92 -14.98 4.18
CA LEU A 93 -13.98 -14.17 3.41
C LEU A 93 -14.37 -14.08 1.93
N ARG A 94 -14.84 -15.18 1.34
CA ARG A 94 -15.31 -15.16 -0.07
C ARG A 94 -16.52 -14.25 -0.25
N VAL A 95 -17.43 -14.21 0.71
CA VAL A 95 -18.58 -13.29 0.70
C VAL A 95 -18.10 -11.84 0.72
N VAL A 96 -17.24 -11.49 1.68
CA VAL A 96 -16.67 -10.12 1.81
C VAL A 96 -15.91 -9.71 0.55
N LEU A 97 -15.12 -10.61 -0.05
CA LEU A 97 -14.37 -10.29 -1.26
C LEU A 97 -15.28 -10.10 -2.48
N ALA A 98 -16.38 -10.85 -2.58
CA ALA A 98 -17.33 -10.68 -3.68
C ALA A 98 -18.00 -9.29 -3.64
N GLU A 99 -18.29 -8.76 -2.45
CA GLU A 99 -18.86 -7.42 -2.27
C GLU A 99 -17.90 -6.28 -2.65
N HIS A 100 -16.59 -6.54 -2.60
CA HIS A 100 -15.55 -5.53 -2.85
C HIS A 100 -14.84 -5.65 -4.20
N THR A 101 -15.11 -6.71 -4.97
CA THR A 101 -14.50 -6.88 -6.31
C THR A 101 -15.09 -5.91 -7.34
N ASP A 102 -16.33 -5.43 -7.13
CA ASP A 102 -17.00 -4.47 -8.02
C ASP A 102 -16.47 -3.02 -7.90
N ALA A 103 -15.62 -2.72 -6.92
CA ALA A 103 -15.10 -1.37 -6.66
C ALA A 103 -13.72 -1.09 -7.29
N LEU A 104 -13.11 -2.07 -7.95
CA LEU A 104 -11.75 -1.99 -8.50
C LEU A 104 -11.68 -2.17 -10.03
N GLN A 105 -12.81 -2.03 -10.73
CA GLN A 105 -12.86 -1.89 -12.20
C GLN A 105 -12.93 -0.42 -12.64
#